data_AF-A0A1G6S8G6-F1
#
_entry.id   AF-A0A1G6S8G6-F1
#
_cell.length_a   1.000
_cell.length_b   1.000
_cell.length_c   1.000
_cell.angle_alpha   90.00
_cell.angle_beta   90.00
_cell.angle_gamma   90.00
#
_symmetry.space_group_name_H-M   'P 1'
#
loop_
_entity.id
_entity.type
_entity.pdbx_description
1 polymer ?
#
loop_
_entity_poly.entity_id
_entity_poly.type
_entity_poly.pdbx_seq_one_letter_code
_entity_poly.pdbx_strand_id
1 'polypeptide(L)'
;TLLPSISNAYRLKELFNEFWDFKDKEEAAAYLSYWCDLVKESKIFPFMEAAKTIQAHWFGIVSYTETNLNNGVLEGINSKIQLAKKRARGYRNIDNYINMIYFIAGKLKFDYPLYST
;
A
#
# COMPACT_ATOMS: atom_id res chain seq x y z
N THR A 1 -14.06 -32.56 13.39
CA THR A 1 -12.71 -32.40 13.97
C THR A 1 -12.07 -31.16 13.36
N LEU A 2 -11.96 -30.06 14.11
CA LEU A 2 -11.55 -28.73 13.59
C LEU A 2 -10.03 -28.56 13.40
N LEU A 3 -9.22 -29.51 13.88
CA LEU A 3 -7.76 -29.44 13.90
C LEU A 3 -7.08 -29.42 12.51
N PRO A 4 -7.50 -30.24 11.51
CA PRO A 4 -6.85 -30.24 10.20
C PRO A 4 -7.07 -28.93 9.43
N SER A 5 -8.25 -28.32 9.57
CA SER A 5 -8.56 -27.06 8.87
C SER A 5 -7.79 -25.87 9.47
N ILE A 6 -7.59 -25.85 10.79
CA ILE A 6 -6.79 -24.80 11.46
C ILE A 6 -5.32 -24.91 11.05
N SER A 7 -4.75 -26.13 11.03
CA SER A 7 -3.38 -26.35 10.57
C SER A 7 -3.18 -25.91 9.12
N ASN A 8 -4.11 -26.27 8.22
CA ASN A 8 -4.07 -25.85 6.83
C ASN A 8 -4.22 -24.33 6.66
N ALA A 9 -5.13 -23.70 7.41
CA ALA A 9 -5.29 -22.25 7.42
C ALA A 9 -4.00 -21.55 7.88
N TYR A 10 -3.37 -22.05 8.93
CA TYR A 10 -2.10 -21.51 9.41
C TYR A 10 -1.00 -21.64 8.35
N ARG A 11 -0.89 -22.80 7.71
CA ARG A 11 0.06 -23.02 6.61
C ARG A 11 -0.15 -22.06 5.45
N LEU A 12 -1.39 -21.84 5.01
CA LEU A 12 -1.71 -20.88 3.94
C LEU A 12 -1.32 -19.45 4.33
N LYS A 13 -1.53 -19.07 5.60
CA LYS A 13 -1.08 -17.78 6.13
C LYS A 13 0.44 -17.65 6.11
N GLU A 14 1.18 -18.71 6.47
CA GLU A 14 2.65 -18.65 6.46
C GLU A 14 3.19 -18.56 5.03
N LEU A 15 2.70 -19.38 4.10
CA LEU A 15 3.04 -19.29 2.68
C LEU A 15 2.74 -17.90 2.11
N PHE A 16 1.63 -17.28 2.52
CA PHE A 16 1.34 -15.91 2.10
C PHE A 16 2.37 -14.90 2.61
N ASN A 17 3.00 -15.10 3.78
CA ASN A 17 4.00 -14.16 4.27
C ASN A 17 5.32 -14.25 3.51
N GLU A 18 5.68 -15.44 3.02
CA GLU A 18 6.89 -15.64 2.20
C GLU A 18 6.86 -14.77 0.93
N PHE A 19 5.68 -14.43 0.42
CA PHE A 19 5.52 -13.51 -0.72
C PHE A 19 6.26 -12.17 -0.50
N TRP A 20 6.30 -11.66 0.73
CA TRP A 20 6.90 -10.35 1.01
C TRP A 20 8.43 -10.34 0.97
N ASP A 21 9.07 -11.51 0.98
CA ASP A 21 10.52 -11.64 0.94
C ASP A 21 11.09 -11.69 -0.49
N PHE A 22 10.22 -11.82 -1.51
CA PHE A 22 10.63 -11.78 -2.91
C PHE A 22 11.06 -10.38 -3.33
N LYS A 23 12.20 -10.31 -4.04
CA LYS A 23 12.77 -9.06 -4.58
C LYS A 23 12.53 -8.89 -6.07
N ASP A 24 12.37 -10.00 -6.78
CA ASP A 24 12.04 -10.02 -8.19
C ASP A 24 10.53 -10.07 -8.38
N LYS A 25 10.01 -9.26 -9.31
CA LYS A 25 8.58 -9.10 -9.55
C LYS A 25 7.95 -10.31 -10.23
N GLU A 26 8.68 -10.91 -11.15
CA GLU A 26 8.19 -12.02 -11.97
C GLU A 26 8.12 -13.28 -11.10
N GLU A 27 9.14 -13.50 -10.27
CA GLU A 27 9.14 -14.55 -9.25
C GLU A 27 8.01 -14.34 -8.22
N ALA A 28 7.84 -13.12 -7.70
CA ALA A 28 6.78 -12.79 -6.76
C ALA A 28 5.37 -13.02 -7.36
N ALA A 29 5.17 -12.61 -8.62
CA ALA A 29 3.91 -12.80 -9.33
C ALA A 29 3.61 -14.29 -9.54
N ALA A 30 4.61 -15.07 -9.97
CA ALA A 30 4.46 -16.51 -10.14
C ALA A 30 4.13 -17.20 -8.81
N TYR A 31 4.84 -16.85 -7.73
CA TYR A 31 4.60 -17.39 -6.39
C TYR A 31 3.20 -17.04 -5.87
N LEU A 32 2.76 -15.78 -6.02
CA LEU A 32 1.44 -15.35 -5.59
C LEU A 32 0.31 -16.03 -6.38
N SER A 33 0.55 -16.33 -7.67
CA SER A 33 -0.38 -17.11 -8.49
C SER A 33 -0.50 -18.55 -7.97
N TYR A 34 0.64 -19.19 -7.70
CA TYR A 34 0.69 -20.51 -7.10
C TYR A 34 -0.06 -20.57 -5.76
N TRP A 35 0.15 -19.57 -4.90
CA TRP A 35 -0.57 -19.46 -3.63
C TRP A 35 -2.08 -19.33 -3.84
N CYS A 36 -2.54 -18.55 -4.83
CA CYS A 36 -3.96 -18.44 -5.14
C CYS A 36 -4.58 -19.78 -5.54
N ASP A 37 -3.84 -20.64 -6.25
CA ASP A 37 -4.32 -21.95 -6.66
C ASP A 37 -4.38 -22.93 -5.47
N LEU A 38 -3.37 -22.93 -4.60
CA LEU A 38 -3.40 -23.67 -3.32
C LEU A 38 -4.61 -23.28 -2.45
N VAL A 39 -4.93 -21.98 -2.39
CA VAL A 39 -6.08 -21.48 -1.65
C VAL A 39 -7.39 -22.02 -2.23
N LYS A 40 -7.56 -22.03 -3.55
CA LYS A 40 -8.75 -22.60 -4.21
C LYS A 40 -8.90 -24.08 -3.89
N GLU A 41 -7.80 -24.84 -3.90
CA GLU A 41 -7.79 -26.27 -3.58
C GLU A 41 -8.14 -26.54 -2.11
N SER A 42 -7.74 -25.66 -1.20
CA SER A 42 -8.00 -25.80 0.24
C SER A 42 -9.48 -25.75 0.62
N LYS A 43 -10.33 -25.12 -0.22
CA LYS A 43 -11.76 -24.87 0.03
C LYS A 43 -12.05 -24.13 1.35
N ILE A 44 -11.09 -23.39 1.88
CA ILE A 44 -11.28 -22.56 3.08
C ILE A 44 -11.82 -21.21 2.65
N PHE A 45 -13.13 -21.01 2.82
CA PHE A 45 -13.87 -19.85 2.30
C PHE A 45 -13.22 -18.49 2.61
N PRO A 46 -12.78 -18.18 3.85
CA PRO A 46 -12.08 -16.93 4.13
C PRO A 46 -10.83 -16.67 3.26
N PHE A 47 -10.03 -17.70 2.99
CA PHE A 47 -8.84 -17.56 2.15
C PHE A 47 -9.22 -17.39 0.68
N MET A 48 -10.27 -18.07 0.21
CA MET A 48 -10.76 -17.90 -1.16
C MET A 48 -11.23 -16.48 -1.44
N GLU A 49 -11.91 -15.84 -0.49
CA GLU A 49 -12.27 -14.42 -0.60
C GLU A 49 -11.02 -13.53 -0.61
N ALA A 50 -10.02 -13.80 0.24
CA ALA A 50 -8.76 -13.07 0.21
C ALA A 50 -8.04 -13.20 -1.14
N ALA A 51 -7.99 -14.41 -1.72
CA ALA A 51 -7.40 -14.63 -3.04
C ALA A 51 -8.12 -13.86 -4.15
N LYS A 52 -9.46 -13.73 -4.09
CA LYS A 52 -10.22 -12.88 -5.03
C LYS A 52 -9.83 -11.42 -4.89
N THR A 53 -9.72 -10.90 -3.66
CA THR A 53 -9.28 -9.52 -3.41
C THR A 53 -7.87 -9.29 -3.93
N ILE A 54 -6.96 -10.23 -3.72
CA ILE A 54 -5.58 -10.16 -4.23
C ILE A 54 -5.58 -10.10 -5.77
N GLN A 55 -6.36 -10.95 -6.43
CA GLN A 55 -6.48 -10.95 -7.89
C GLN A 55 -7.07 -9.63 -8.42
N ALA A 56 -8.04 -9.03 -7.72
CA ALA A 56 -8.60 -7.73 -8.09
C ALA A 56 -7.57 -6.58 -7.97
N HIS A 57 -6.60 -6.70 -7.05
CA HIS A 57 -5.55 -5.71 -6.80
C HIS A 57 -4.16 -6.16 -7.27
N TRP A 58 -4.10 -7.14 -8.17
CA TRP A 58 -2.88 -7.84 -8.58
C TRP A 58 -1.72 -6.90 -8.92
N PHE A 59 -1.98 -5.93 -9.79
CA PHE A 59 -0.97 -4.99 -10.26
C PHE A 59 -0.31 -4.21 -9.12
N GLY A 60 -1.10 -3.73 -8.16
CA GLY A 60 -0.58 -2.98 -7.02
C GLY A 60 0.22 -3.85 -6.06
N ILE A 61 -0.27 -5.06 -5.78
CA ILE A 61 0.38 -6.02 -4.86
C ILE A 61 1.71 -6.50 -5.43
N VAL A 62 1.73 -6.90 -6.70
CA VAL A 62 2.96 -7.37 -7.36
C VAL A 62 3.96 -6.21 -7.55
N SER A 63 3.49 -5.00 -7.84
CA SER A 63 4.41 -3.84 -7.98
C SER A 63 5.03 -3.39 -6.65
N TYR A 64 4.46 -3.80 -5.51
CA TYR A 64 5.04 -3.51 -4.20
C TYR A 64 6.42 -4.17 -4.02
N THR A 65 6.67 -5.34 -4.61
CA THR A 65 7.94 -6.07 -4.41
C THR A 65 9.15 -5.34 -4.99
N GLU A 66 8.96 -4.58 -6.07
CA GLU A 66 10.01 -3.70 -6.64
C GLU A 66 10.06 -2.34 -5.95
N THR A 67 8.89 -1.73 -5.76
CA THR A 67 8.81 -0.30 -5.42
C THR A 67 8.89 -0.05 -3.92
N ASN A 68 8.51 -1.04 -3.09
CA ASN A 68 8.18 -0.88 -1.67
C ASN A 68 7.20 0.29 -1.38
N LEU A 69 6.46 0.73 -2.40
CA LEU A 69 5.49 1.81 -2.30
C LEU A 69 4.15 1.20 -1.92
N ASN A 70 3.77 1.36 -0.65
CA ASN A 70 2.43 1.09 -0.18
C ASN A 70 1.55 2.36 -0.24
N ASN A 71 0.24 2.18 -0.10
CA ASN A 71 -0.69 3.30 0.03
C ASN A 71 -0.38 4.21 1.22
N GLY A 72 0.40 3.77 2.21
CA GLY A 72 0.77 4.57 3.38
C GLY A 72 1.52 5.85 3.01
N VAL A 73 2.35 5.84 1.96
CA VAL A 73 3.01 7.07 1.47
C VAL A 73 1.99 8.05 0.90
N LEU A 74 1.04 7.54 0.09
CA LEU A 74 -0.04 8.33 -0.50
C LEU A 74 -1.00 8.86 0.58
N GLU A 75 -1.35 8.04 1.57
CA GLU A 75 -2.17 8.41 2.73
C GLU A 75 -1.48 9.47 3.60
N GLY A 76 -0.17 9.36 3.80
CA GLY A 76 0.63 10.35 4.51
C GLY A 76 0.62 11.72 3.79
N ILE A 77 0.78 11.72 2.46
CA ILE A 77 0.66 12.93 1.65
C ILE A 77 -0.76 13.50 1.71
N ASN A 78 -1.78 12.66 1.51
CA ASN A 78 -3.19 13.08 1.56
C ASN A 78 -3.54 13.65 2.94
N SER A 79 -3.07 13.04 4.02
CA SER A 79 -3.28 13.54 5.39
C SER A 79 -2.68 14.94 5.59
N LYS A 80 -1.48 15.21 5.05
CA LYS A 80 -0.86 16.54 5.08
C LYS A 80 -1.67 17.56 4.28
N ILE A 81 -2.16 17.18 3.10
CA ILE A 81 -2.99 18.02 2.24
C ILE A 81 -4.32 18.38 2.93
N GLN A 82 -5.02 17.38 3.48
CA GLN A 82 -6.27 17.60 4.20
C GLN A 82 -6.07 18.44 5.47
N LEU A 83 -4.95 18.25 6.17
CA LEU A 83 -4.60 19.07 7.32
C LEU A 83 -4.37 20.54 6.93
N ALA A 84 -3.71 20.81 5.79
CA ALA A 84 -3.54 22.15 5.26
C ALA A 84 -4.90 22.82 4.99
N LYS A 85 -5.80 22.11 4.31
CA LYS A 85 -7.18 22.56 4.08
C LYS A 85 -7.93 22.84 5.38
N LYS A 86 -7.83 21.95 6.37
CA LYS A 86 -8.49 22.09 7.67
C LYS A 86 -7.98 23.31 8.45
N ARG A 87 -6.66 23.55 8.47
CA ARG A 87 -6.04 24.71 9.14
C ARG A 87 -6.49 26.04 8.53
N ALA A 88 -6.60 26.11 7.20
CA ALA A 88 -7.11 27.28 6.51
C ALA A 88 -8.65 27.45 6.60
N ARG A 89 -9.37 26.44 7.13
CA ARG A 89 -10.85 26.35 7.07
C ARG A 89 -11.38 26.41 5.63
N GLY A 90 -10.64 25.79 4.71
CA GLY A 90 -10.89 25.83 3.29
C GLY A 90 -10.12 26.96 2.59
N TYR A 91 -9.86 26.76 1.30
CA TYR A 91 -9.24 27.76 0.45
C TYR A 91 -10.27 28.30 -0.52
N ARG A 92 -10.34 29.63 -0.64
CA ARG A 92 -11.26 30.30 -1.55
C ARG A 92 -10.74 30.32 -3.00
N ASN A 93 -9.42 30.34 -3.17
CA ASN A 93 -8.74 30.23 -4.45
C ASN A 93 -7.97 28.89 -4.50
N ILE A 94 -8.18 28.12 -5.57
CA ILE A 94 -7.54 26.82 -5.78
C ILE A 94 -6.03 26.94 -6.02
N ASP A 95 -5.55 28.01 -6.65
CA ASP A 95 -4.13 28.24 -6.90
C ASP A 95 -3.39 28.41 -5.57
N ASN A 96 -3.98 29.12 -4.62
CA ASN A 96 -3.43 29.26 -3.26
C ASN A 96 -3.41 27.91 -2.52
N TYR A 97 -4.40 27.05 -2.77
CA TYR A 97 -4.41 25.71 -2.20
C TYR A 97 -3.30 24.85 -2.78
N ILE A 98 -3.14 24.85 -4.11
CA ILE A 98 -2.08 24.12 -4.82
C ILE A 98 -0.70 24.61 -4.37
N ASN A 99 -0.49 25.93 -4.28
CA ASN A 99 0.76 26.51 -3.79
C ASN A 99 1.08 26.05 -2.37
N MET A 100 0.08 25.98 -1.47
CA MET A 100 0.28 25.46 -0.13
C MET A 100 0.63 23.97 -0.12
N ILE A 101 0.03 23.17 -1.01
CA ILE A 101 0.38 21.75 -1.16
C ILE A 101 1.85 21.62 -1.57
N TYR A 102 2.31 22.39 -2.56
CA TYR A 102 3.72 22.42 -2.95
C TYR A 102 4.63 22.88 -1.81
N PHE A 103 4.21 23.88 -1.04
CA PHE A 103 4.96 24.36 0.12
C PHE A 103 5.16 23.26 1.18
N ILE A 104 4.12 22.47 1.47
CA ILE A 104 4.14 21.45 2.53
C ILE A 104 4.78 20.13 2.06
N ALA A 105 4.50 19.71 0.83
CA ALA A 105 4.89 18.39 0.32
C ALA A 105 6.12 18.42 -0.58
N GLY A 106 6.43 19.57 -1.21
CA GLY A 106 7.43 19.68 -2.27
C GLY A 106 8.89 19.68 -1.83
N LYS A 107 9.19 19.56 -0.52
CA LYS A 107 10.54 19.65 0.05
C LYS A 107 11.34 20.83 -0.54
N LEU A 108 10.68 21.98 -0.68
CA LEU A 108 11.27 23.17 -1.29
C LEU A 108 12.49 23.59 -0.46
N LYS A 109 13.65 23.66 -1.12
CA LYS A 109 14.84 24.29 -0.55
C LYS A 109 14.73 25.77 -0.85
N PHE A 110 14.52 26.55 0.18
CA PHE A 110 14.59 28.00 0.06
C PHE A 110 15.97 28.44 0.53
N ASP A 111 16.68 29.12 -0.35
CA ASP A 111 17.93 29.80 0.01
C ASP A 111 17.56 31.13 0.68
N TYR A 112 17.09 31.08 1.93
CA TYR A 112 16.87 32.31 2.69
C TYR A 112 18.23 32.85 3.17
N PRO A 113 18.48 34.17 3.14
CA PRO A 113 19.54 34.73 3.96
C PRO A 113 19.20 34.49 5.44
N LEU A 114 20.15 33.96 6.21
CA LEU A 114 20.02 33.63 7.64
C LEU A 114 19.83 34.85 8.56
N TYR A 115 19.72 36.06 8.00
CA TYR A 115 19.62 37.29 8.75
C TYR A 115 18.46 38.12 8.22
N SER A 116 17.44 38.29 9.06
CA SER A 116 16.56 39.45 8.97
C SER A 116 17.36 40.63 9.53
N THR A 117 17.78 41.54 8.67
CA THR A 117 18.09 42.93 9.08
C THR A 117 16.83 43.61 9.56
#